data_AF-A0A2N9GU36-F1
#
_entry.id   AF-A0A2N9GU36-F1
#
_cell.length_a   1.000
_cell.length_b   1.000
_cell.length_c   1.000
_cell.angle_alpha   90.00
_cell.angle_beta   90.00
_cell.angle_gamma   90.00
#
_symmetry.space_group_name_H-M   'P 1'
#
loop_
_entity.id
_entity.type
_entity.pdbx_description
1 polymer ?
#
loop_
_entity_poly.entity_id
_entity_poly.type
_entity_poly.pdbx_seq_one_letter_code
_entity_poly.pdbx_strand_id
1 'polypeptide(L)'
;MNLIMVRKVRRDQLDGESFGPNGALVDMATMQSPIDMLNERVEVVSHLGRLKRNYKPSYATLKNRGHDMMMKWEGGAGYIQINDTQYVLQQCHWHSPSEHTINGRRFDLEVHMVHESSDGKIAVVGIMYKIGRPDSFLSSMMDHLAAITDTTEAENEVGVVDPREHKDGQ
;
A
#
# COMPACT_ATOMS: atom_id res chain seq x y z
N MET A 1 -0.89 -15.44 9.04
CA MET A 1 -2.19 -15.18 8.36
C MET A 1 -2.19 -13.72 7.99
N ASN A 2 -2.03 -13.43 6.70
CA ASN A 2 -1.84 -12.07 6.21
C ASN A 2 -3.21 -11.49 5.92
N LEU A 3 -3.57 -10.43 6.64
CA LEU A 3 -4.79 -9.71 6.30
C LEU A 3 -4.50 -8.83 5.09
N ILE A 4 -5.30 -9.01 4.06
CA ILE A 4 -5.30 -8.20 2.85
C ILE A 4 -6.56 -7.34 2.93
N MET A 5 -6.40 -6.03 3.05
CA MET A 5 -7.50 -5.08 2.98
C MET A 5 -7.57 -4.49 1.58
N VAL A 6 -8.77 -4.26 1.03
CA VAL A 6 -8.93 -3.45 -0.18
C VAL A 6 -9.89 -2.31 0.11
N ARG A 7 -9.44 -1.07 -0.07
CA ARG A 7 -10.26 0.12 0.16
C ARG A 7 -10.29 1.00 -1.09
N LYS A 8 -11.47 1.52 -1.44
CA LYS A 8 -11.56 2.64 -2.38
C LYS A 8 -11.31 3.93 -1.63
N VAL A 9 -10.34 4.72 -2.09
CA VAL A 9 -9.92 5.95 -1.43
C VAL A 9 -10.08 7.13 -2.36
N ARG A 10 -10.15 8.33 -1.78
CA ARG A 10 -10.02 9.57 -2.56
C ARG A 10 -8.54 9.91 -2.75
N ARG A 11 -8.22 10.69 -3.78
CA ARG A 11 -6.82 11.03 -4.15
C ARG A 11 -6.08 11.80 -3.04
N ASP A 12 -6.80 12.59 -2.26
CA ASP A 12 -6.30 13.35 -1.10
C ASP A 12 -5.91 12.48 0.11
N GLN A 13 -6.22 11.18 0.10
CA GLN A 13 -5.94 10.26 1.21
C GLN A 13 -4.71 9.35 0.97
N LEU A 14 -3.95 9.58 -0.10
CA LEU A 14 -2.84 8.69 -0.50
C LEU A 14 -1.50 8.96 0.17
N ASP A 15 -1.30 10.18 0.67
CA ASP A 15 0.02 10.66 1.12
C ASP A 15 0.03 11.06 2.60
N GLY A 16 -0.90 10.53 3.40
CA GLY A 16 -0.93 10.69 4.87
C GLY A 16 -1.24 12.10 5.38
N GLU A 17 -1.10 13.15 4.56
CA GLU A 17 -1.32 14.53 4.97
C GLU A 17 -2.39 15.18 4.10
N SER A 18 -3.63 15.08 4.58
CA SER A 18 -4.70 15.91 4.06
C SER A 18 -4.73 17.19 4.90
N PHE A 19 -4.07 18.24 4.41
CA PHE A 19 -4.27 19.60 4.89
C PHE A 19 -5.27 20.31 3.98
N GLY A 20 -6.32 20.89 4.56
CA GLY A 20 -7.16 21.83 3.83
C GLY A 20 -6.35 23.05 3.38
N PRO A 21 -6.86 23.87 2.45
CA PRO A 21 -6.15 25.05 1.91
C PRO A 21 -5.73 26.10 2.97
N ASN A 22 -6.14 25.94 4.24
CA ASN A 22 -5.82 26.81 5.36
C ASN A 22 -5.09 26.11 6.52
N GLY A 23 -4.52 24.91 6.32
CA GLY A 23 -3.86 24.15 7.41
C GLY A 23 -4.81 23.61 8.48
N ALA A 24 -6.12 23.60 8.21
CA ALA A 24 -7.11 22.95 9.06
C ALA A 24 -7.12 21.44 8.81
N LEU A 25 -7.19 20.66 9.89
CA LEU A 25 -7.37 19.21 9.87
C LEU A 25 -8.57 18.83 9.00
N VAL A 26 -8.43 17.77 8.21
CA VAL A 26 -9.49 17.17 7.39
C VAL A 26 -10.41 16.30 8.26
N ASP A 27 -10.78 16.84 9.41
CA ASP A 27 -11.62 16.24 10.46
C ASP A 27 -13.12 16.26 10.09
N MET A 28 -13.49 16.87 8.96
CA MET A 28 -14.89 16.90 8.48
C MET A 28 -15.26 15.80 7.48
N ALA A 29 -14.33 14.92 7.12
CA ALA A 29 -14.61 13.82 6.20
C ALA A 29 -15.02 12.55 6.97
N THR A 30 -16.26 12.09 6.76
CA THR A 30 -16.84 10.93 7.46
C THR A 30 -16.28 9.56 7.04
N MET A 31 -15.37 9.54 6.06
CA MET A 31 -14.77 8.33 5.50
C MET A 31 -13.23 8.45 5.47
N GLN A 32 -12.63 8.83 6.60
CA GLN A 32 -11.17 8.86 6.74
C GLN A 32 -10.58 7.46 6.99
N SER A 33 -9.32 7.33 6.58
CA SER A 33 -8.42 6.22 6.94
C SER A 33 -7.27 6.80 7.77
N PRO A 34 -6.62 6.00 8.62
CA PRO A 34 -6.87 4.57 8.89
C PRO A 34 -8.13 4.29 9.74
N ILE A 35 -8.52 3.02 9.84
CA ILE A 35 -9.60 2.54 10.71
C ILE A 35 -9.17 1.33 11.55
N ASP A 36 -9.91 1.09 12.64
CA ASP A 36 -9.83 -0.18 13.37
C ASP A 36 -10.82 -1.21 12.79
N MET A 37 -10.27 -2.30 12.28
CA MET A 37 -11.03 -3.43 11.75
C MET A 37 -11.45 -4.35 12.90
N LEU A 38 -12.67 -4.13 13.40
CA LEU A 38 -13.28 -4.93 14.45
C LEU A 38 -14.03 -6.13 13.88
N ASN A 39 -13.70 -7.33 14.34
CA ASN A 39 -14.38 -8.57 13.96
C ASN A 39 -15.88 -8.53 14.29
N GLU A 40 -16.28 -7.79 15.34
CA GLU A 40 -17.68 -7.68 15.78
C GLU A 40 -18.54 -6.83 14.82
N ARG A 41 -17.91 -6.00 13.97
CA ARG A 41 -18.59 -5.07 13.06
C ARG A 41 -18.39 -5.39 11.58
N VAL A 42 -17.65 -6.46 11.26
CA VAL A 42 -17.43 -6.85 9.87
C VAL A 42 -18.62 -7.64 9.34
N GLU A 43 -19.07 -7.29 8.13
CA GLU A 43 -20.02 -8.11 7.38
C GLU A 43 -19.24 -9.08 6.48
N VAL A 44 -19.53 -10.38 6.60
CA VAL A 44 -18.91 -11.40 5.75
C VAL A 44 -19.65 -11.47 4.42
N VAL A 45 -19.05 -10.90 3.39
CA VAL A 45 -19.63 -10.83 2.05
C VAL A 45 -19.01 -11.89 1.13
N SER A 46 -19.56 -13.11 1.16
CA SER A 46 -18.97 -14.29 0.49
C SER A 46 -18.92 -14.21 -1.04
N HIS A 47 -19.81 -13.43 -1.67
CA HIS A 47 -19.87 -13.31 -3.14
C HIS A 47 -18.71 -12.51 -3.75
N LEU A 48 -17.95 -11.75 -2.95
CA LEU A 48 -16.77 -11.02 -3.43
C LEU A 48 -15.63 -11.97 -3.88
N GLY A 49 -15.62 -13.20 -3.35
CA GLY A 49 -14.60 -14.19 -3.67
C GLY A 49 -13.19 -13.78 -3.26
N ARG A 50 -12.19 -14.37 -3.91
CA ARG A 50 -10.77 -14.04 -3.67
C ARG A 50 -10.37 -12.83 -4.51
N LEU A 51 -9.57 -11.93 -3.93
CA LEU A 51 -8.97 -10.82 -4.66
C LEU A 51 -8.17 -11.34 -5.87
N LYS A 52 -8.59 -10.96 -7.07
CA LYS A 52 -7.90 -11.30 -8.33
C LYS A 52 -6.79 -10.30 -8.59
N ARG A 53 -5.54 -10.78 -8.58
CA ARG A 53 -4.32 -9.99 -8.85
C ARG A 53 -3.67 -10.49 -10.13
N ASN A 54 -3.63 -9.64 -11.15
CA ASN A 54 -3.00 -9.92 -12.44
C ASN A 54 -1.71 -9.08 -12.56
N TYR A 55 -0.81 -9.27 -11.60
CA TYR A 55 0.47 -8.57 -11.57
C TYR A 55 1.52 -9.26 -12.44
N LYS A 56 2.47 -8.47 -12.92
CA LYS A 56 3.63 -8.93 -13.69
C LYS A 56 4.89 -8.16 -13.26
N PRO A 57 6.08 -8.75 -13.41
CA PRO A 57 7.33 -8.02 -13.20
C PRO A 57 7.41 -6.79 -14.11
N SER A 58 7.93 -5.71 -13.58
CA SER A 58 8.11 -4.44 -14.30
C SER A 58 9.27 -3.66 -13.68
N TYR A 59 9.87 -2.76 -14.46
CA TYR A 59 10.84 -1.80 -13.94
C TYR A 59 10.21 -0.95 -12.83
N ALA A 60 10.98 -0.79 -11.75
CA ALA A 60 10.59 -0.04 -10.57
C ALA A 60 11.73 0.86 -10.06
N THR A 61 11.32 1.98 -9.51
CA THR A 61 12.19 2.96 -8.86
C THR A 61 11.75 3.10 -7.41
N LEU A 62 12.70 3.03 -6.50
CA LEU A 62 12.52 3.30 -5.09
C LEU A 62 12.80 4.78 -4.82
N LYS A 63 11.97 5.41 -3.99
CA LYS A 63 12.05 6.82 -3.65
C LYS A 63 11.84 7.04 -2.17
N ASN A 64 12.68 7.87 -1.57
CA ASN A 64 12.49 8.39 -0.22
C ASN A 64 11.71 9.70 -0.31
N ARG A 65 10.44 9.71 0.10
CA ARG A 65 9.58 10.92 0.07
C ARG A 65 9.70 11.78 1.32
N GLY A 66 10.64 11.45 2.20
CA GLY A 66 10.87 12.12 3.49
C GLY A 66 9.94 11.68 4.61
N HIS A 67 8.71 11.23 4.28
CA HIS A 67 7.74 10.70 5.25
C HIS A 67 7.47 9.20 5.08
N ASP A 68 7.80 8.63 3.91
CA ASP A 68 7.79 7.19 3.68
C ASP A 68 8.82 6.77 2.61
N MET A 69 8.99 5.46 2.49
CA MET A 69 9.63 4.85 1.33
C MET A 69 8.53 4.46 0.35
N MET A 70 8.72 4.78 -0.93
CA MET A 70 7.77 4.50 -1.99
C MET A 70 8.47 3.79 -3.14
N MET A 71 7.86 2.75 -3.67
CA MET A 71 8.29 2.08 -4.89
C MET A 71 7.26 2.29 -5.99
N LYS A 72 7.70 2.85 -7.12
CA LYS A 72 6.88 3.15 -8.28
C LYS A 72 7.22 2.22 -9.43
N TRP A 73 6.21 1.67 -10.09
CA TRP A 73 6.41 0.90 -11.32
C TRP A 73 6.16 1.74 -12.56
N GLU A 74 7.15 1.82 -13.45
CA GLU A 74 7.08 2.72 -14.62
C GLU A 74 6.60 2.01 -15.89
N GLY A 75 6.79 0.70 -15.99
CA GLY A 75 6.40 -0.13 -17.15
C GLY A 75 4.98 -0.73 -17.08
N GLY A 76 4.20 -0.37 -16.06
CA GLY A 76 2.89 -0.96 -15.77
C GLY A 76 2.99 -2.38 -15.22
N ALA A 77 2.81 -2.55 -13.92
CA ALA A 77 3.05 -3.82 -13.21
C ALA A 77 1.81 -4.72 -13.07
N GLY A 78 0.80 -4.49 -13.92
CA GLY A 78 -0.46 -5.22 -13.90
C GLY A 78 -1.52 -4.52 -13.06
N TYR A 79 -2.53 -5.28 -12.62
CA TYR A 79 -3.74 -4.69 -12.01
C TYR A 79 -4.43 -5.64 -11.02
N ILE A 80 -5.31 -5.07 -10.21
CA ILE A 80 -6.36 -5.81 -9.51
C ILE A 80 -7.69 -5.62 -10.22
N GLN A 81 -8.55 -6.62 -10.10
CA GLN A 81 -9.92 -6.58 -10.62
C GLN A 81 -10.90 -6.49 -9.46
N ILE A 82 -11.72 -5.43 -9.43
CA ILE A 82 -12.83 -5.27 -8.48
C ILE A 82 -14.11 -5.14 -9.31
N ASN A 83 -14.99 -6.14 -9.20
CA ASN A 83 -16.11 -6.32 -10.13
C ASN A 83 -15.59 -6.31 -11.58
N ASP A 84 -16.18 -5.51 -12.47
CA ASP A 84 -15.76 -5.39 -13.87
C ASP A 84 -14.80 -4.21 -14.12
N THR A 85 -14.25 -3.60 -13.07
CA THR A 85 -13.30 -2.49 -13.18
C THR A 85 -11.86 -2.95 -12.88
N GLN A 86 -10.95 -2.64 -13.81
CA GLN A 86 -9.51 -2.79 -13.62
C GLN A 86 -8.94 -1.58 -12.89
N TYR A 87 -8.09 -1.85 -11.90
CA TYR A 87 -7.30 -0.85 -11.20
C TYR A 87 -5.81 -1.21 -11.36
N VAL A 88 -5.10 -0.43 -12.17
CA VAL A 88 -3.69 -0.63 -12.52
C VAL A 88 -2.81 -0.25 -11.34
N LEU A 89 -1.88 -1.13 -10.97
CA LEU A 89 -0.91 -0.89 -9.90
C LEU A 89 0.05 0.24 -10.32
N GLN A 90 0.12 1.27 -9.49
CA GLN A 90 0.95 2.46 -9.73
C GLN A 90 2.21 2.42 -8.85
N GLN A 91 2.00 2.27 -7.54
CA GLN A 91 3.06 2.33 -6.54
C GLN A 91 2.69 1.48 -5.32
N CYS A 92 3.68 1.23 -4.47
CA CYS A 92 3.45 0.90 -3.07
C CYS A 92 4.30 1.75 -2.16
N HIS A 93 3.89 1.90 -0.90
CA HIS A 93 4.66 2.58 0.13
C HIS A 93 4.48 1.91 1.49
N TRP A 94 5.45 2.14 2.38
CA TRP A 94 5.56 1.47 3.67
C TRP A 94 5.33 2.44 4.83
N HIS A 95 4.50 2.01 5.79
CA HIS A 95 4.28 2.67 7.07
C HIS A 95 4.78 1.81 8.22
N SER A 96 5.55 2.40 9.13
CA SER A 96 6.05 1.75 10.34
C SER A 96 5.82 2.68 11.54
N PRO A 97 4.96 2.32 12.52
CA PRO A 97 4.16 1.08 12.60
C PRO A 97 3.00 1.07 11.58
N SER A 98 2.19 0.00 11.54
CA SER A 98 0.96 -0.02 10.71
C SER A 98 0.04 1.14 11.07
N GLU A 99 -0.66 1.71 10.09
CA GLU A 99 -1.65 2.76 10.30
C GLU A 99 -2.98 2.16 10.78
N HIS A 100 -3.50 1.14 10.08
CA HIS A 100 -4.72 0.43 10.50
C HIS A 100 -4.42 -0.53 11.65
N THR A 101 -5.48 -0.84 12.40
CA THR A 101 -5.47 -1.85 13.47
C THR A 101 -6.48 -2.94 13.19
N ILE A 102 -6.26 -4.12 13.78
CA ILE A 102 -7.22 -5.24 13.74
C ILE A 102 -7.56 -5.59 15.19
N ASN A 103 -8.83 -5.45 15.58
CA ASN A 103 -9.28 -5.60 16.97
C ASN A 103 -8.43 -4.79 17.95
N GLY A 104 -8.17 -3.52 17.62
CA GLY A 104 -7.33 -2.61 18.40
C GLY A 104 -5.82 -2.91 18.37
N ARG A 105 -5.37 -3.97 17.70
CA ARG A 105 -3.95 -4.31 17.59
C ARG A 105 -3.29 -3.60 16.41
N ARG A 106 -2.22 -2.86 16.70
CA ARG A 106 -1.27 -2.33 15.70
C ARG A 106 -0.21 -3.37 15.31
N PHE A 107 0.23 -3.33 14.07
CA PHE A 107 1.19 -4.23 13.44
C PHE A 107 2.51 -3.49 13.23
N ASP A 108 3.59 -4.25 13.01
CA ASP A 108 4.95 -3.68 13.01
C ASP A 108 5.25 -2.89 11.72
N LEU A 109 4.60 -3.27 10.62
CA LEU A 109 4.73 -2.60 9.32
C LEU A 109 3.44 -2.80 8.51
N GLU A 110 3.08 -1.81 7.69
CA GLU A 110 1.98 -1.87 6.74
C GLU A 110 2.43 -1.40 5.36
N VAL A 111 2.05 -2.15 4.32
CA VAL A 111 2.29 -1.77 2.93
C VAL A 111 0.99 -1.38 2.28
N HIS A 112 0.96 -0.22 1.64
CA HIS A 112 -0.15 0.22 0.81
C HIS A 112 0.23 0.06 -0.65
N MET A 113 -0.40 -0.88 -1.36
CA MET A 113 -0.28 -0.99 -2.82
C MET A 113 -1.40 -0.17 -3.47
N VAL A 114 -1.05 0.92 -4.14
CA VAL A 114 -1.99 1.90 -4.70
C VAL A 114 -2.27 1.59 -6.16
N HIS A 115 -3.56 1.52 -6.49
CA HIS A 115 -4.05 1.23 -7.84
C HIS A 115 -5.01 2.31 -8.31
N GLU A 116 -4.98 2.60 -9.61
CA GLU A 116 -5.85 3.59 -10.25
C GLU A 116 -6.57 2.97 -11.46
N SER A 117 -7.88 3.18 -11.57
CA SER A 117 -8.66 2.78 -12.75
C SER A 117 -8.60 3.84 -13.85
N SER A 118 -9.05 3.49 -15.06
CA SER A 118 -9.03 4.41 -16.21
C SER A 118 -9.88 5.67 -16.01
N ASP A 119 -10.86 5.64 -15.11
CA ASP A 119 -11.71 6.78 -14.72
C ASP A 119 -11.20 7.50 -13.46
N GLY A 120 -9.96 7.24 -13.03
CA GLY A 120 -9.28 7.95 -11.94
C GLY A 120 -9.71 7.53 -10.53
N LYS A 121 -10.48 6.44 -10.39
CA LYS A 121 -10.83 5.90 -9.06
C LYS A 121 -9.65 5.13 -8.50
N ILE A 122 -9.50 5.17 -7.18
CA ILE A 122 -8.34 4.60 -6.50
C ILE A 122 -8.77 3.42 -5.65
N ALA A 123 -7.97 2.35 -5.68
CA ALA A 123 -8.09 1.21 -4.80
C ALA A 123 -6.72 0.90 -4.16
N VAL A 124 -6.70 0.77 -2.83
CA VAL A 124 -5.48 0.46 -2.07
C VAL A 124 -5.58 -0.94 -1.51
N VAL A 125 -4.54 -1.75 -1.70
CA VAL A 125 -4.39 -3.05 -1.05
C VAL A 125 -3.42 -2.91 0.12
N GLY A 126 -3.91 -3.09 1.34
CA GLY A 126 -3.12 -3.07 2.56
C GLY A 126 -2.56 -4.45 2.91
N ILE A 127 -1.26 -4.54 3.26
CA ILE A 127 -0.59 -5.78 3.71
C ILE A 127 0.06 -5.50 5.07
N MET A 128 -0.33 -6.28 6.08
CA MET A 128 0.16 -6.16 7.45
C MET A 128 1.30 -7.13 7.74
N TYR A 129 2.34 -6.65 8.41
CA TYR A 129 3.51 -7.42 8.82
C TYR A 129 3.62 -7.53 10.34
N LYS A 130 4.17 -8.64 10.81
CA LYS A 130 4.64 -8.78 12.18
C LYS A 130 6.13 -9.08 12.17
N ILE A 131 6.86 -8.63 13.19
CA ILE A 131 8.24 -9.02 13.39
C ILE A 131 8.29 -10.54 13.55
N GLY A 132 9.15 -11.17 12.77
CA GLY A 132 9.25 -12.62 12.66
C GLY A 132 10.38 -13.03 11.72
N ARG A 133 10.13 -14.07 10.92
CA ARG A 133 11.10 -14.53 9.92
C ARG A 133 11.31 -13.44 8.85
N PRO A 134 12.55 -13.20 8.38
CA PRO A 134 12.81 -12.24 7.32
C PRO A 134 11.94 -12.50 6.08
N ASP A 135 11.35 -11.42 5.56
CA ASP A 135 10.66 -11.40 4.29
C ASP A 135 11.71 -11.28 3.17
N SER A 136 11.67 -12.20 2.20
CA SER A 136 12.69 -12.27 1.13
C SER A 136 12.65 -11.05 0.22
N PHE A 137 11.46 -10.49 -0.01
CA PHE A 137 11.29 -9.30 -0.82
C PHE A 137 11.92 -8.09 -0.12
N LEU A 138 11.57 -7.83 1.14
CA LEU A 138 12.18 -6.74 1.93
C LEU A 138 13.69 -6.93 2.06
N SER A 139 14.15 -8.16 2.25
CA SER A 139 15.59 -8.48 2.33
C SER A 139 16.30 -8.13 1.01
N SER A 140 15.68 -8.42 -0.14
CA SER A 140 16.25 -8.06 -1.45
C SER A 140 16.33 -6.55 -1.68
N MET A 141 15.51 -5.76 -0.99
CA MET A 141 15.46 -4.30 -1.12
C MET A 141 16.39 -3.56 -0.15
N MET A 142 17.03 -4.25 0.81
CA MET A 142 17.79 -3.60 1.89
C MET A 142 18.91 -2.68 1.40
N ASP A 143 19.70 -3.12 0.42
CA ASP A 143 20.80 -2.32 -0.12
C ASP A 143 20.29 -1.07 -0.85
N HIS A 144 19.18 -1.20 -1.58
CA HIS A 144 18.51 -0.09 -2.27
C HIS A 144 17.94 0.92 -1.27
N LEU A 145 17.32 0.45 -0.19
CA LEU A 145 16.79 1.29 0.90
C LEU A 145 17.93 2.05 1.60
N ALA A 146 19.02 1.35 1.94
CA ALA A 146 20.18 1.96 2.60
C ALA A 146 20.81 3.06 1.75
N ALA A 147 20.80 2.91 0.41
CA ALA A 147 21.36 3.90 -0.50
C ALA A 147 20.61 5.25 -0.52
N ILE A 148 19.34 5.28 -0.09
CA ILE A 148 18.49 6.49 -0.16
C ILE A 148 17.97 6.95 1.21
N THR A 149 18.29 6.24 2.30
CA THR A 149 17.67 6.49 3.61
C THR A 149 17.99 7.86 4.20
N ASP A 150 19.17 8.40 3.93
CA ASP A 150 19.65 9.65 4.55
C ASP A 150 19.36 10.90 3.71
N THR A 151 18.71 10.75 2.56
CA THR A 151 18.46 11.86 1.63
C THR A 151 17.01 11.90 1.19
N THR A 152 16.29 12.95 1.55
CA THR A 152 14.93 13.22 1.09
C THR A 152 14.91 13.47 -0.42
N GLU A 153 13.87 12.98 -1.09
CA GLU A 153 13.71 13.00 -2.55
C GLU A 153 14.78 12.19 -3.33
N ALA A 154 15.62 11.41 -2.65
CA ALA A 154 16.53 10.49 -3.34
C ALA A 154 15.76 9.35 -4.00
N GLU A 155 16.21 9.00 -5.20
CA GLU A 155 15.66 7.92 -6.01
C GLU A 155 16.74 6.89 -6.32
N ASN A 156 16.33 5.63 -6.40
CA ASN A 156 17.20 4.51 -6.76
C ASN A 156 16.46 3.57 -7.70
N GLU A 157 17.02 3.38 -8.90
CA GLU A 157 16.50 2.43 -9.87
C GLU A 157 16.78 1.00 -9.39
N VAL A 158 15.73 0.28 -9.00
CA VAL A 158 15.84 -1.10 -8.49
C VAL A 158 15.96 -2.10 -9.66
N GLY A 159 15.46 -1.73 -10.83
CA GLY A 159 15.37 -2.61 -11.99
C GLY A 159 14.03 -3.35 -12.01
N VAL A 160 14.01 -4.60 -12.47
CA VAL A 160 12.76 -5.37 -12.62
C VAL A 160 12.33 -5.93 -11.27
N VAL A 161 11.17 -5.49 -10.79
CA VAL A 161 10.55 -5.95 -9.53
C VAL A 161 9.21 -6.61 -9.82
N ASP A 162 8.97 -7.78 -9.22
CA ASP A 162 7.68 -8.47 -9.29
C ASP A 162 6.78 -8.09 -8.10
N PRO A 163 5.66 -7.38 -8.32
CA PRO A 163 4.74 -7.03 -7.22
C PRO A 163 4.12 -8.24 -6.52
N ARG A 164 4.21 -9.43 -7.12
CA ARG A 164 3.73 -10.68 -6.51
C ARG A 164 4.64 -11.14 -5.38
N GLU A 165 5.83 -10.59 -5.21
CA GLU A 165 6.75 -10.98 -4.13
C GLU A 165 6.38 -10.36 -2.78
N HIS A 166 5.48 -9.36 -2.76
CA HIS A 166 4.85 -8.84 -1.53
C HIS A 166 3.89 -9.84 -0.86
N LYS A 167 3.94 -11.13 -1.21
CA LYS A 167 2.84 -12.06 -0.92
C LYS A 167 2.85 -12.61 0.49
N ASP A 168 3.99 -12.66 1.16
CA ASP A 168 4.10 -13.51 2.33
C ASP A 168 4.75 -12.75 3.49
N GLY A 169 4.03 -11.77 4.05
CA GLY A 169 4.23 -11.41 5.46
C GLY A 169 4.25 -12.70 6.28
N GLN A 170 5.32 -12.97 7.02
CA GLN A 170 5.42 -14.16 7.87
C GLN A 170 4.94 -13.85 9.28
#